data_AF-A0A9N9NG12-F1
#
_entry.id   AF-A0A9N9NG12-F1
#
_cell.length_a   1.000
_cell.length_b   1.000
_cell.length_c   1.000
_cell.angle_alpha   90.00
_cell.angle_beta   90.00
_cell.angle_gamma   90.00
#
_symmetry.space_group_name_H-M   'P 1'
#
loop_
_entity.id
_entity.type
_entity.pdbx_description
1 polymer ?
#
loop_
_entity_poly.entity_id
_entity_poly.type
_entity_poly.pdbx_seq_one_letter_code
_entity_poly.pdbx_strand_id
1 'polypeptide(L)'
;MALNVSRSIIRIIKEYIVTKNDDILAEVSKFILMVGKLRRSIIQTLMQGLMAVLKSGDLLQTPQSFTLLTKTALKAPPETSAEAESFQQEIIATIKNFGQFDGNTVCNNQWNIYLIGVDAGKSGCFSVMANIMQFFVTSVDVDASRYWLRALINIATAEKGIVMKVGEEQMFDLQPGKIDILDTIEDSIRRYAQGDEELNGFMALMDISSQRLFAKWFYLLRVEFFKTMKSLLEKLNQYMNPRIRRQKKDMVDIQEMLLRTAHMHDFVAHSFFDVDKKSLEILESYRICCLILVYAIKSLLTGVELNQEHIDPSLIPLIPMMRYLNIDMNGATSSWKTGEIDQQERLALYTRSIQILREIEQHKLQGASSNPVLVVRDFARAMLKIPMNIPPYFFDRQQRTRIHWLDVPYFKGNKAILVQEKLVLKLEGVVQSGYDDVSKKLQSIEMIIFGSNIDFFEKSNPENSLLNNLKFSDTALNCKESATKNTDSLQTSVVVCSVEINNNNYFAASVIFPFPLGKDGCKFINIHTRIVDDQSAMWTIGPELRIVAPSIQ
;
A
#
# COMPACT_ATOMS: atom_id res chain seq x y z
N MET A 1 34.23 10.70 9.33
CA MET A 1 34.19 9.99 8.04
C MET A 1 33.04 10.47 7.14
N ALA A 2 31.76 10.40 7.56
CA ALA A 2 30.60 10.80 6.75
C ALA A 2 30.64 12.26 6.24
N LEU A 3 31.11 13.21 7.06
CA LEU A 3 31.30 14.62 6.68
C LEU A 3 32.32 14.80 5.54
N ASN A 4 33.44 14.07 5.59
CA ASN A 4 34.49 14.15 4.56
C ASN A 4 34.04 13.52 3.24
N VAL A 5 33.30 12.41 3.31
CA VAL A 5 32.68 11.78 2.14
C VAL A 5 31.65 12.74 1.51
N SER A 6 30.79 13.33 2.33
CA SER A 6 29.76 14.28 1.85
C SER A 6 30.38 15.51 1.18
N ARG A 7 31.43 16.11 1.76
CA ARG A 7 32.16 17.23 1.15
C ARG A 7 32.82 16.84 -0.17
N SER A 8 33.41 15.64 -0.25
CA SER A 8 34.03 15.13 -1.48
C SER A 8 33.00 14.93 -2.59
N ILE A 9 31.84 14.36 -2.25
CA ILE A 9 30.71 14.20 -3.17
C ILE A 9 30.24 15.56 -3.69
N ILE A 10 29.99 16.54 -2.82
CA ILE A 10 29.55 17.88 -3.24
C ILE A 10 30.60 18.55 -4.13
N ARG A 11 31.90 18.37 -3.85
CA ARG A 11 32.97 18.89 -4.69
C ARG A 11 32.93 18.26 -6.10
N ILE A 12 32.80 16.94 -6.18
CA ILE A 12 32.68 16.21 -7.46
C ILE A 12 31.47 16.74 -8.25
N ILE A 13 30.30 16.87 -7.62
CA ILE A 13 29.11 17.39 -8.31
C ILE A 13 29.39 18.80 -8.87
N LYS A 14 29.98 19.69 -8.06
CA LYS A 14 30.32 21.05 -8.51
C LYS A 14 31.31 21.07 -9.66
N GLU A 15 32.34 20.22 -9.63
CA GLU A 15 33.31 20.10 -10.72
C GLU A 15 32.63 19.63 -12.02
N TYR A 16 31.73 18.66 -11.95
CA TYR A 16 31.01 18.15 -13.12
C TYR A 16 29.91 19.09 -13.63
N ILE A 17 29.29 19.92 -12.79
CA ILE A 17 28.35 20.97 -13.24
C ILE A 17 29.04 21.93 -14.22
N VAL A 18 30.30 22.29 -13.96
CA VAL A 18 31.08 23.18 -14.84
C VAL A 18 31.29 22.57 -16.24
N THR A 19 31.30 21.24 -16.35
CA THR A 19 31.50 20.56 -17.65
C THR A 19 30.31 20.68 -18.59
N LYS A 20 29.12 21.05 -18.07
CA LYS A 20 27.85 21.18 -18.82
C LYS A 20 27.44 19.94 -19.64
N ASN A 21 28.02 18.77 -19.34
CA ASN A 21 27.63 17.51 -19.95
C ASN A 21 26.59 16.81 -19.05
N ASP A 22 25.31 16.93 -19.43
CA ASP A 22 24.19 16.44 -18.62
C ASP A 22 24.23 14.90 -18.46
N ASP A 23 24.64 14.15 -19.48
CA ASP A 23 24.68 12.68 -19.41
C ASP A 23 25.72 12.19 -18.40
N ILE A 24 26.93 12.78 -18.43
CA ILE A 24 27.99 12.43 -17.47
C ILE A 24 27.60 12.84 -16.05
N LEU A 25 27.05 14.06 -15.89
CA LEU A 25 26.62 14.55 -14.59
C LEU A 25 25.43 13.73 -14.05
N ALA A 26 24.56 13.21 -14.91
CA ALA A 26 23.47 12.31 -14.56
C ALA A 26 24.00 10.97 -14.04
N GLU A 27 25.01 10.37 -14.70
CA GLU A 27 25.65 9.14 -14.21
C GLU A 27 26.38 9.34 -12.87
N VAL A 28 27.09 10.45 -12.72
CA VAL A 28 27.69 10.83 -11.43
C VAL A 28 26.62 11.01 -10.36
N SER A 29 25.49 11.63 -10.70
CA SER A 29 24.35 11.79 -9.80
C SER A 29 23.72 10.43 -9.40
N LYS A 30 23.62 9.47 -10.34
CA LYS A 30 23.15 8.09 -10.07
C LYS A 30 24.09 7.34 -9.12
N PHE A 31 25.40 7.48 -9.31
CA PHE A 31 26.38 6.87 -8.40
C PHE A 31 26.27 7.46 -6.99
N ILE A 32 26.14 8.79 -6.89
CA ILE A 32 25.98 9.48 -5.61
C ILE A 32 24.67 9.11 -4.93
N LEU A 33 23.60 8.95 -5.70
CA LEU A 33 22.32 8.37 -5.27
C LEU A 33 22.51 7.00 -4.63
N MET A 34 23.27 6.12 -5.27
CA MET A 34 23.56 4.78 -4.77
C MET A 34 24.35 4.83 -3.45
N VAL A 35 25.35 5.70 -3.35
CA VAL A 35 26.13 5.91 -2.12
C VAL A 35 25.25 6.45 -0.99
N GLY A 36 24.33 7.36 -1.31
CA GLY A 36 23.35 7.87 -0.35
C GLY A 36 22.46 6.76 0.22
N LYS A 37 21.94 5.88 -0.64
CA LYS A 37 21.08 4.75 -0.23
C LYS A 37 21.75 3.83 0.80
N LEU A 38 23.08 3.68 0.76
CA LEU A 38 23.84 2.82 1.66
C LEU A 38 23.95 3.38 3.10
N ARG A 39 23.79 4.70 3.31
CA ARG A 39 23.92 5.30 4.65
C ARG A 39 23.15 6.61 4.80
N ARG A 40 22.01 6.57 5.50
CA ARG A 40 21.13 7.73 5.76
C ARG A 40 21.86 8.95 6.37
N SER A 41 22.82 8.72 7.27
CA SER A 41 23.60 9.80 7.88
C SER A 41 24.51 10.56 6.91
N ILE A 42 24.95 9.91 5.81
CA ILE A 42 25.65 10.57 4.72
C ILE A 42 24.67 11.49 3.98
N ILE A 43 23.46 11.01 3.66
CA ILE A 43 22.48 11.84 2.94
C ILE A 43 22.08 13.07 3.77
N GLN A 44 21.79 12.93 5.06
CA GLN A 44 21.45 14.06 5.93
C GLN A 44 22.55 15.13 5.97
N THR A 45 23.80 14.69 6.01
CA THR A 45 24.97 15.59 5.96
C THR A 45 25.14 16.22 4.56
N LEU A 46 24.76 15.48 3.51
CA LEU A 46 24.80 15.94 2.12
C LEU A 46 23.73 16.98 1.82
N MET A 47 22.57 16.92 2.49
CA MET A 47 21.37 17.72 2.15
C MET A 47 21.65 19.23 2.09
N GLN A 48 22.37 19.79 3.06
CA GLN A 48 22.70 21.23 3.04
C GLN A 48 23.55 21.61 1.82
N GLY A 49 24.52 20.76 1.46
CA GLY A 49 25.36 20.98 0.27
C GLY A 49 24.59 20.75 -1.03
N LEU A 50 23.67 19.79 -1.05
CA LEU A 50 22.88 19.44 -2.22
C LEU A 50 21.84 20.52 -2.52
N MET A 51 21.22 21.14 -1.51
CA MET A 51 20.33 22.29 -1.71
C MET A 51 21.04 23.49 -2.31
N ALA A 52 22.28 23.77 -1.88
CA ALA A 52 23.09 24.83 -2.48
C ALA A 52 23.41 24.53 -3.96
N VAL A 53 23.63 23.26 -4.30
CA VAL A 53 23.85 22.81 -5.68
C VAL A 53 22.59 22.93 -6.52
N LEU A 54 21.42 22.52 -6.00
CA LEU A 54 20.14 22.58 -6.71
C LEU A 54 19.74 24.02 -7.11
N LYS A 55 20.16 25.01 -6.30
CA LYS A 55 19.95 26.44 -6.60
C LYS A 55 20.93 27.03 -7.60
N SER A 56 21.98 26.32 -8.00
CA SER A 56 22.97 26.86 -8.93
C SER A 56 22.33 27.08 -10.31
N GLY A 57 22.56 28.26 -10.90
CA GLY A 57 22.04 28.61 -12.22
C GLY A 57 22.52 27.66 -13.32
N ASP A 58 23.73 27.12 -13.17
CA ASP A 58 24.32 26.17 -14.13
C ASP A 58 23.57 24.83 -14.15
N LEU A 59 23.11 24.33 -13.01
CA LEU A 59 22.34 23.07 -12.95
C LEU A 59 20.93 23.23 -13.52
N LEU A 60 20.35 24.44 -13.50
CA LEU A 60 19.05 24.68 -14.12
C LEU A 60 19.06 24.46 -15.65
N GLN A 61 20.25 24.45 -16.27
CA GLN A 61 20.46 24.18 -17.68
C GLN A 61 20.72 22.69 -18.00
N THR A 62 20.75 21.81 -16.99
CA THR A 62 21.01 20.36 -17.15
C THR A 62 19.83 19.54 -16.62
N PRO A 63 18.77 19.35 -17.44
CA PRO A 63 17.49 18.83 -16.97
C PRO A 63 17.55 17.42 -16.34
N GLN A 64 18.35 16.50 -16.88
CA GLN A 64 18.43 15.14 -16.36
C GLN A 64 19.11 15.12 -14.98
N SER A 65 20.23 15.82 -14.87
CA SER A 65 20.99 15.96 -13.63
C SER A 65 20.20 16.66 -12.54
N PHE A 66 19.52 17.77 -12.88
CA PHE A 66 18.61 18.47 -11.96
C PHE A 66 17.53 17.51 -11.43
N THR A 67 16.92 16.74 -12.34
CA THR A 67 15.87 15.78 -11.99
C THR A 67 16.37 14.72 -11.03
N LEU A 68 17.51 14.09 -11.32
CA LEU A 68 18.10 13.04 -10.48
C LEU A 68 18.51 13.56 -9.11
N LEU A 69 19.16 14.72 -9.04
CA LEU A 69 19.57 15.33 -7.77
C LEU A 69 18.36 15.76 -6.93
N THR A 70 17.32 16.31 -7.55
CA THR A 70 16.09 16.67 -6.84
C THR A 70 15.39 15.43 -6.28
N LYS A 71 15.27 14.38 -7.09
CA LYS A 71 14.75 13.07 -6.64
C LYS A 71 15.56 12.48 -5.48
N THR A 72 16.87 12.72 -5.47
CA THR A 72 17.76 12.34 -4.36
C THR A 72 17.40 13.08 -3.08
N ALA A 73 17.25 14.40 -3.18
CA ALA A 73 16.92 15.26 -2.05
C ALA A 73 15.62 14.81 -1.37
N LEU A 74 14.61 14.51 -2.17
CA LEU A 74 13.28 14.12 -1.71
C LEU A 74 13.26 12.79 -0.94
N LYS A 75 14.22 11.89 -1.17
CA LYS A 75 14.29 10.58 -0.50
C LYS A 75 14.77 10.64 0.95
N ALA A 76 15.34 11.77 1.38
CA ALA A 76 15.84 11.95 2.72
C ALA A 76 15.44 13.32 3.27
N PRO A 77 14.13 13.56 3.45
CA PRO A 77 13.68 14.80 4.06
C PRO A 77 14.23 14.91 5.50
N PRO A 78 14.37 16.14 6.02
CA PRO A 78 14.72 16.39 7.42
C PRO A 78 13.81 15.63 8.39
N GLU A 79 14.35 15.27 9.57
CA GLU A 79 13.61 14.46 10.55
C GLU A 79 12.60 15.28 11.36
N THR A 80 12.85 16.58 11.53
CA THR A 80 11.93 17.46 12.26
C THR A 80 10.87 18.04 11.33
N SER A 81 9.64 18.16 11.84
CA SER A 81 8.50 18.65 11.04
C SER A 81 8.74 20.06 10.49
N ALA A 82 9.35 20.95 11.28
CA ALA A 82 9.60 22.34 10.87
C ALA A 82 10.68 22.44 9.78
N GLU A 83 11.78 21.69 9.90
CA GLU A 83 12.81 21.65 8.86
C GLU A 83 12.29 20.97 7.59
N ALA A 84 11.47 19.93 7.72
CA ALA A 84 10.87 19.24 6.59
C ALA A 84 9.92 20.15 5.80
N GLU A 85 9.17 21.02 6.47
CA GLU A 85 8.33 22.02 5.81
C GLU A 85 9.17 23.07 5.08
N SER A 86 10.15 23.66 5.75
CA SER A 86 11.07 24.64 5.15
C SER A 86 11.79 24.08 3.92
N PHE A 87 12.30 22.85 4.03
CA PHE A 87 12.95 22.12 2.94
C PHE A 87 12.02 21.94 1.74
N GLN A 88 10.77 21.51 1.96
CA GLN A 88 9.81 21.34 0.86
C GLN A 88 9.48 22.67 0.17
N GLN A 89 9.37 23.77 0.91
CA GLN A 89 9.16 25.10 0.33
C GLN A 89 10.35 25.55 -0.53
N GLU A 90 11.56 25.29 -0.06
CA GLU A 90 12.79 25.60 -0.79
C GLU A 90 12.92 24.79 -2.09
N ILE A 91 12.57 23.50 -2.04
CA ILE A 91 12.49 22.63 -3.23
C ILE A 91 11.45 23.15 -4.21
N ILE A 92 10.25 23.51 -3.74
CA ILE A 92 9.18 24.06 -4.60
C ILE A 92 9.66 25.32 -5.31
N ALA A 93 10.30 26.25 -4.60
CA ALA A 93 10.86 27.47 -5.20
C ALA A 93 11.92 27.16 -6.27
N THR A 94 12.78 26.18 -6.00
CA THR A 94 13.83 25.76 -6.94
C THR A 94 13.24 25.12 -8.20
N ILE A 95 12.19 24.30 -8.06
CA ILE A 95 11.49 23.67 -9.18
C ILE A 95 10.75 24.73 -10.03
N LYS A 96 10.15 25.75 -9.41
CA LYS A 96 9.54 26.87 -10.14
C LYS A 96 10.56 27.60 -11.01
N ASN A 97 11.76 27.85 -10.48
CA ASN A 97 12.86 28.46 -11.23
C ASN A 97 13.32 27.56 -12.39
N PHE A 98 13.42 26.25 -12.16
CA PHE A 98 13.82 25.26 -13.17
C PHE A 98 12.82 25.15 -14.32
N GLY A 99 11.53 25.14 -14.01
CA GLY A 99 10.47 25.05 -15.02
C GLY A 99 10.04 26.39 -15.62
N GLN A 100 10.56 27.50 -15.08
CA GLN A 100 10.19 28.88 -15.44
C GLN A 100 8.67 29.11 -15.46
N PHE A 101 7.92 28.53 -14.53
CA PHE A 101 6.47 28.66 -14.51
C PHE A 101 5.99 29.59 -13.40
N ASP A 102 5.53 30.78 -13.80
CA ASP A 102 4.95 31.82 -12.95
C ASP A 102 3.42 31.95 -13.10
N GLY A 103 2.80 31.03 -13.86
CA GLY A 103 1.36 30.93 -14.05
C GLY A 103 0.85 31.40 -15.42
N ASN A 104 1.67 32.09 -16.23
CA ASN A 104 1.25 32.65 -17.53
C ASN A 104 2.12 32.22 -18.73
N THR A 105 3.14 31.40 -18.50
CA THR A 105 4.17 31.02 -19.49
C THR A 105 4.20 29.52 -19.79
N VAL A 106 4.71 29.15 -20.97
CA VAL A 106 4.95 27.75 -21.34
C VAL A 106 6.03 27.18 -20.41
N CYS A 107 5.66 26.17 -19.62
CA CYS A 107 6.59 25.53 -18.69
C CYS A 107 7.66 24.73 -19.45
N ASN A 108 8.93 25.00 -19.16
CA ASN A 108 10.04 24.18 -19.63
C ASN A 108 10.15 22.91 -18.78
N ASN A 109 10.66 21.82 -19.36
CA ASN A 109 10.96 20.58 -18.62
C ASN A 109 9.74 19.91 -17.94
N GLN A 110 8.54 20.05 -18.50
CA GLN A 110 7.28 19.55 -17.91
C GLN A 110 7.35 18.08 -17.48
N TRP A 111 7.86 17.20 -18.34
CA TRP A 111 7.97 15.77 -18.01
C TRP A 111 8.92 15.51 -16.84
N ASN A 112 10.07 16.18 -16.80
CA ASN A 112 11.02 16.08 -15.70
C ASN A 112 10.42 16.55 -14.38
N ILE A 113 9.69 17.66 -14.39
CA ILE A 113 9.00 18.20 -13.21
C ILE A 113 7.88 17.28 -12.76
N TYR A 114 7.12 16.70 -13.69
CA TYR A 114 6.12 15.68 -13.38
C TYR A 114 6.76 14.46 -12.68
N LEU A 115 7.88 13.96 -13.21
CA LEU A 115 8.63 12.86 -12.61
C LEU A 115 9.18 13.21 -11.21
N ILE A 116 9.58 14.46 -10.98
CA ILE A 116 9.95 14.93 -9.62
C ILE A 116 8.73 14.88 -8.69
N GLY A 117 7.55 15.32 -9.15
CA GLY A 117 6.32 15.25 -8.37
C GLY A 117 5.90 13.82 -8.02
N VAL A 118 6.08 12.88 -8.96
CA VAL A 118 5.87 11.44 -8.71
C VAL A 118 6.84 10.91 -7.64
N ASP A 119 8.15 11.18 -7.77
CA ASP A 119 9.15 10.77 -6.78
C ASP A 119 8.92 11.44 -5.40
N ALA A 120 8.38 12.66 -5.37
CA ALA A 120 7.99 13.34 -4.14
C ALA A 120 6.88 12.56 -3.41
N GLY A 121 5.85 12.09 -4.13
CA GLY A 121 4.81 11.22 -3.58
C GLY A 121 5.32 9.87 -3.09
N LYS A 122 6.23 9.24 -3.86
CA LYS A 122 6.93 8.01 -3.45
C LYS A 122 7.80 8.18 -2.20
N SER A 123 8.18 9.42 -1.88
CA SER A 123 9.05 9.76 -0.75
C SER A 123 8.31 10.49 0.40
N GLY A 124 6.98 10.61 0.32
CA GLY A 124 6.17 11.26 1.37
C GLY A 124 6.24 12.79 1.41
N CYS A 125 6.87 13.42 0.42
CA CYS A 125 6.97 14.88 0.28
C CYS A 125 5.74 15.46 -0.41
N PHE A 126 4.58 15.32 0.23
CA PHE A 126 3.29 15.61 -0.38
C PHE A 126 3.01 17.09 -0.66
N SER A 127 3.68 18.02 0.03
CA SER A 127 3.56 19.44 -0.31
C SER A 127 4.17 19.73 -1.68
N VAL A 128 5.31 19.11 -1.99
CA VAL A 128 5.97 19.23 -3.30
C VAL A 128 5.10 18.61 -4.40
N MET A 129 4.61 17.39 -4.18
CA MET A 129 3.72 16.71 -5.12
C MET A 129 2.45 17.52 -5.40
N ALA A 130 1.74 17.96 -4.37
CA ALA A 130 0.49 18.72 -4.53
C ALA A 130 0.71 20.00 -5.35
N ASN A 131 1.78 20.76 -5.08
CA ASN A 131 2.08 21.99 -5.83
C ASN A 131 2.38 21.71 -7.31
N ILE A 132 3.16 20.67 -7.61
CA ILE A 132 3.51 20.29 -8.98
C ILE A 132 2.27 19.82 -9.74
N MET A 133 1.47 18.92 -9.15
CA MET A 133 0.29 18.38 -9.82
C MET A 133 -0.79 19.46 -10.03
N GLN A 134 -0.95 20.37 -9.07
CA GLN A 134 -1.88 21.51 -9.18
C GLN A 134 -1.52 22.43 -10.35
N PHE A 135 -0.23 22.65 -10.59
CA PHE A 135 0.24 23.40 -11.74
C PHE A 135 -0.06 22.69 -13.08
N PHE A 136 0.11 21.37 -13.14
CA PHE A 136 -0.19 20.63 -14.37
C PHE A 136 -1.68 20.47 -14.64
N VAL A 137 -2.54 20.38 -13.63
CA VAL A 137 -4.00 20.30 -13.84
C VAL A 137 -4.53 21.50 -14.60
N THR A 138 -3.98 22.70 -14.35
CA THR A 138 -4.43 23.93 -15.03
C THR A 138 -3.89 24.08 -16.44
N SER A 139 -2.86 23.31 -16.83
CA SER A 139 -2.17 23.43 -18.12
C SER A 139 -2.38 22.24 -19.06
N VAL A 140 -3.04 21.17 -18.60
CA VAL A 140 -3.25 19.96 -19.40
C VAL A 140 -4.54 20.03 -20.21
N ASP A 141 -4.42 19.74 -21.51
CA ASP A 141 -5.56 19.74 -22.44
C ASP A 141 -6.26 18.37 -22.57
N VAL A 142 -5.60 17.29 -22.13
CA VAL A 142 -6.14 15.93 -22.20
C VAL A 142 -6.95 15.60 -20.95
N ASP A 143 -8.22 15.25 -21.13
CA ASP A 143 -9.14 14.92 -20.02
C ASP A 143 -8.63 13.78 -19.14
N ALA A 144 -8.16 12.67 -19.73
CA ALA A 144 -7.61 11.54 -18.99
C ALA A 144 -6.44 11.97 -18.08
N SER A 145 -5.51 12.77 -18.62
CA SER A 145 -4.40 13.31 -17.84
C SER A 145 -4.89 14.27 -16.74
N ARG A 146 -5.95 15.05 -16.99
CA ARG A 146 -6.55 15.93 -15.98
C ARG A 146 -7.15 15.13 -14.81
N TYR A 147 -7.92 14.08 -15.10
CA TYR A 147 -8.45 13.15 -14.10
C TYR A 147 -7.32 12.53 -13.27
N TRP A 148 -6.29 12.01 -13.93
CA TRP A 148 -5.11 11.45 -13.26
C TRP A 148 -4.43 12.45 -12.33
N LEU A 149 -4.14 13.66 -12.82
CA LEU A 149 -3.48 14.68 -12.02
C LEU A 149 -4.35 15.17 -10.85
N ARG A 150 -5.68 15.26 -11.02
CA ARG A 150 -6.61 15.58 -9.92
C ARG A 150 -6.66 14.49 -8.87
N ALA A 151 -6.66 13.22 -9.27
CA ALA A 151 -6.50 12.12 -8.33
C ALA A 151 -5.21 12.29 -7.50
N LEU A 152 -4.08 12.55 -8.17
CA LEU A 152 -2.78 12.79 -7.52
C LEU A 152 -2.79 14.01 -6.57
N ILE A 153 -3.48 15.10 -6.93
CA ILE A 153 -3.65 16.26 -6.03
C ILE A 153 -4.41 15.82 -4.77
N ASN A 154 -5.52 15.11 -4.93
CA ASN A 154 -6.36 14.71 -3.81
C ASN A 154 -5.61 13.84 -2.78
N ILE A 155 -4.84 12.85 -3.23
CA ILE A 155 -3.99 12.05 -2.33
C ILE A 155 -2.91 12.90 -1.65
N ALA A 156 -2.23 13.76 -2.41
CA ALA A 156 -1.18 14.61 -1.87
C ALA A 156 -1.72 15.62 -0.84
N THR A 157 -2.88 16.23 -1.12
CA THR A 157 -3.53 17.15 -0.18
C THR A 157 -3.99 16.45 1.09
N ALA A 158 -4.56 15.25 0.98
CA ALA A 158 -4.98 14.45 2.13
C ALA A 158 -3.79 14.12 3.04
N GLU A 159 -2.73 13.52 2.48
CA GLU A 159 -1.56 13.12 3.26
C GLU A 159 -0.78 14.32 3.82
N LYS A 160 -0.67 15.42 3.06
CA LYS A 160 -0.11 16.68 3.57
C LYS A 160 -0.88 17.17 4.79
N GLY A 161 -2.22 17.18 4.71
CA GLY A 161 -3.08 17.65 5.80
C GLY A 161 -2.87 16.86 7.09
N ILE A 162 -2.76 15.54 7.00
CA ILE A 162 -2.50 14.65 8.14
C ILE A 162 -1.12 14.93 8.73
N VAL A 163 -0.06 14.90 7.92
CA VAL A 163 1.33 15.04 8.41
C VAL A 163 1.56 16.38 9.11
N MET A 164 1.10 17.48 8.50
CA MET A 164 1.30 18.82 9.06
C MET A 164 0.56 18.98 10.39
N LYS A 165 -0.67 18.50 10.49
CA LYS A 165 -1.53 18.75 11.66
C LYS A 165 -1.26 17.80 12.83
N VAL A 166 -0.93 16.51 12.58
CA VAL A 166 -0.58 15.57 13.66
C VAL A 166 0.72 15.99 14.38
N GLY A 167 1.58 16.75 13.68
CA GLY A 167 2.81 17.35 14.20
C GLY A 167 2.60 18.28 15.40
N GLU A 168 1.44 18.92 15.52
CA GLU A 168 1.13 19.85 16.61
C GLU A 168 0.76 19.09 17.89
N GLU A 169 1.49 19.32 19.00
CA GLU A 169 1.31 18.62 20.28
C GLU A 169 -0.06 18.83 20.93
N GLN A 170 -0.69 19.98 20.68
CA GLN A 170 -1.90 20.43 21.35
C GLN A 170 -3.20 19.94 20.71
N MET A 171 -3.14 19.17 19.62
CA MET A 171 -4.31 18.88 18.79
C MET A 171 -5.09 17.61 19.19
N PHE A 172 -4.56 16.78 20.09
CA PHE A 172 -5.30 15.65 20.68
C PHE A 172 -6.06 16.05 21.96
N ASP A 173 -5.94 17.32 22.36
CA ASP A 173 -6.69 17.92 23.45
C ASP A 173 -7.90 18.65 22.85
N LEU A 174 -9.09 18.07 23.04
CA LEU A 174 -10.38 18.56 22.52
C LEU A 174 -10.74 19.92 23.14
N GLN A 175 -10.13 21.01 22.67
CA GLN A 175 -10.56 22.36 22.99
C GLN A 175 -11.64 22.83 22.00
N PRO A 176 -12.78 23.36 22.48
CA PRO A 176 -13.82 23.91 21.60
C PRO A 176 -13.25 25.03 20.72
N GLY A 177 -13.42 24.93 19.40
CA GLY A 177 -13.09 26.00 18.44
C GLY A 177 -11.74 25.88 17.71
N LYS A 178 -10.94 24.84 17.96
CA LYS A 178 -9.81 24.45 17.09
C LYS A 178 -10.22 23.29 16.19
N ILE A 179 -9.75 23.27 14.95
CA ILE A 179 -9.91 22.09 14.06
C ILE A 179 -9.26 20.92 14.79
N ASP A 180 -10.01 19.84 15.04
CA ASP A 180 -9.49 18.66 15.72
C ASP A 180 -8.80 17.71 14.73
N ILE A 181 -8.00 16.77 15.22
CA ILE A 181 -7.40 15.71 14.39
C ILE A 181 -8.49 14.88 13.69
N LEU A 182 -9.64 14.68 14.34
CA LEU A 182 -10.76 13.94 13.76
C LEU A 182 -11.35 14.62 12.52
N ASP A 183 -11.47 15.95 12.53
CA ASP A 183 -11.93 16.73 11.36
C ASP A 183 -10.92 16.64 10.20
N THR A 184 -9.64 16.59 10.53
CA THR A 184 -8.57 16.44 9.53
C THR A 184 -8.59 15.05 8.90
N ILE A 185 -8.85 14.01 9.69
CA ILE A 185 -9.04 12.65 9.17
C ILE A 185 -10.29 12.59 8.28
N GLU A 186 -11.38 13.24 8.69
CA GLU A 186 -12.61 13.32 7.88
C GLU A 186 -12.40 14.03 6.54
N ASP A 187 -11.71 15.17 6.53
CA ASP A 187 -11.33 15.86 5.28
C ASP A 187 -10.45 14.96 4.41
N SER A 188 -9.50 14.24 5.01
CA SER A 188 -8.64 13.30 4.29
C SER A 188 -9.43 12.15 3.66
N ILE A 189 -10.38 11.57 4.39
CA ILE A 189 -11.30 10.54 3.85
C ILE A 189 -12.06 11.09 2.63
N ARG A 190 -12.58 12.32 2.73
CA ARG A 190 -13.30 12.97 1.63
C ARG A 190 -12.41 13.20 0.42
N ARG A 191 -11.17 13.65 0.62
CA ARG A 191 -10.19 13.84 -0.45
C ARG A 191 -9.86 12.52 -1.16
N TYR A 192 -9.64 11.44 -0.41
CA TYR A 192 -9.45 10.13 -1.02
C TYR A 192 -10.70 9.67 -1.79
N ALA A 193 -11.91 9.89 -1.28
CA ALA A 193 -13.14 9.57 -2.01
C ALA A 193 -13.24 10.35 -3.33
N GLN A 194 -12.93 11.65 -3.32
CA GLN A 194 -12.85 12.47 -4.54
C GLN A 194 -11.78 11.95 -5.49
N GLY A 195 -10.62 11.53 -4.98
CA GLY A 195 -9.58 10.94 -5.82
C GLY A 195 -9.97 9.60 -6.44
N ASP A 196 -10.76 8.76 -5.75
CA ASP A 196 -11.34 7.55 -6.32
C ASP A 196 -12.31 7.86 -7.47
N GLU A 197 -13.15 8.88 -7.32
CA GLU A 197 -14.02 9.37 -8.40
C GLU A 197 -13.22 9.87 -9.61
N GLU A 198 -12.13 10.60 -9.39
CA GLU A 198 -11.23 11.05 -10.46
C GLU A 198 -10.51 9.87 -11.13
N LEU A 199 -10.09 8.84 -10.37
CA LEU A 199 -9.54 7.60 -10.93
C LEU A 199 -10.57 6.84 -11.76
N ASN A 200 -11.85 6.84 -11.36
CA ASN A 200 -12.92 6.27 -12.18
C ASN A 200 -13.07 6.99 -13.52
N GLY A 201 -13.02 8.33 -13.51
CA GLY A 201 -12.99 9.13 -14.74
C GLY A 201 -11.78 8.81 -15.61
N PHE A 202 -10.60 8.67 -15.01
CA PHE A 202 -9.37 8.27 -15.72
C PHE A 202 -9.48 6.87 -16.34
N MET A 203 -9.96 5.89 -15.58
CA MET A 203 -10.12 4.50 -16.01
C MET A 203 -11.23 4.32 -17.05
N ALA A 204 -12.24 5.21 -17.08
CA ALA A 204 -13.25 5.21 -18.14
C ALA A 204 -12.69 5.64 -19.51
N LEU A 205 -11.59 6.41 -19.53
CA LEU A 205 -10.96 6.92 -20.74
C LEU A 205 -9.72 6.11 -21.17
N MET A 206 -9.26 5.16 -20.35
CA MET A 206 -8.02 4.40 -20.54
C MET A 206 -8.24 2.89 -20.35
N ASP A 207 -7.28 2.04 -20.73
CA ASP A 207 -7.39 0.60 -20.48
C ASP A 207 -7.44 0.27 -18.98
N ILE A 208 -8.24 -0.71 -18.57
CA ILE A 208 -8.19 -1.21 -17.19
C ILE A 208 -6.97 -2.13 -17.09
N SER A 209 -5.93 -1.64 -16.41
CA SER A 209 -4.71 -2.37 -16.16
C SER A 209 -4.61 -2.76 -14.69
N SER A 210 -3.86 -3.82 -14.39
CA SER A 210 -3.55 -4.25 -13.02
C SER A 210 -2.98 -3.11 -12.18
N GLN A 211 -2.07 -2.32 -12.75
CA GLN A 211 -1.50 -1.13 -12.10
C GLN A 211 -2.55 -0.05 -11.79
N ARG A 212 -3.48 0.26 -12.71
CA ARG A 212 -4.55 1.24 -12.43
C ARG A 212 -5.57 0.71 -11.41
N LEU A 213 -5.89 -0.58 -11.48
CA LEU A 213 -6.74 -1.23 -10.48
C LEU A 213 -6.07 -1.22 -9.10
N PHE A 214 -4.76 -1.47 -9.04
CA PHE A 214 -3.97 -1.32 -7.81
C PHE A 214 -4.04 0.10 -7.27
N ALA A 215 -3.84 1.11 -8.13
CA ALA A 215 -3.94 2.51 -7.74
C ALA A 215 -5.30 2.83 -7.11
N LYS A 216 -6.39 2.35 -7.71
CA LYS A 216 -7.74 2.46 -7.16
C LYS A 216 -7.87 1.76 -5.80
N TRP A 217 -7.46 0.51 -5.69
CA TRP A 217 -7.57 -0.26 -4.44
C TRP A 217 -6.70 0.35 -3.33
N PHE A 218 -5.58 0.98 -3.67
CA PHE A 218 -4.75 1.71 -2.74
C PHE A 218 -5.49 2.92 -2.11
N TYR A 219 -6.31 3.65 -2.89
CA TYR A 219 -7.18 4.70 -2.32
C TYR A 219 -8.17 4.11 -1.32
N LEU A 220 -8.83 3.02 -1.70
CA LEU A 220 -9.83 2.36 -0.85
C LEU A 220 -9.20 1.82 0.45
N LEU A 221 -8.01 1.23 0.37
CA LEU A 221 -7.23 0.80 1.54
C LEU A 221 -6.98 1.95 2.51
N ARG A 222 -6.54 3.09 1.98
CA ARG A 222 -6.21 4.24 2.83
C ARG A 222 -7.44 4.88 3.47
N VAL A 223 -8.57 4.91 2.74
CA VAL A 223 -9.86 5.34 3.29
C VAL A 223 -10.26 4.46 4.47
N GLU A 224 -10.19 3.13 4.33
CA GLU A 224 -10.55 2.21 5.42
C GLU A 224 -9.57 2.33 6.60
N PHE A 225 -8.28 2.55 6.34
CA PHE A 225 -7.30 2.85 7.39
C PHE A 225 -7.67 4.12 8.15
N PHE A 226 -7.98 5.23 7.46
CA PHE A 226 -8.36 6.48 8.12
C PHE A 226 -9.67 6.37 8.89
N LYS A 227 -10.69 5.69 8.35
CA LYS A 227 -11.93 5.42 9.09
C LYS A 227 -11.65 4.65 10.38
N THR A 228 -10.80 3.61 10.30
CA THR A 228 -10.42 2.81 11.46
C THR A 228 -9.66 3.63 12.50
N MET A 229 -8.70 4.45 12.07
CA MET A 229 -7.95 5.33 12.98
C MET A 229 -8.84 6.41 13.61
N LYS A 230 -9.77 6.99 12.84
CA LYS A 230 -10.77 7.94 13.36
C LYS A 230 -11.60 7.28 14.46
N SER A 231 -12.21 6.13 14.19
CA SER A 231 -13.02 5.41 15.16
C SER A 231 -12.21 4.99 16.40
N LEU A 232 -10.95 4.55 16.23
CA LEU A 232 -10.05 4.27 17.34
C LEU A 232 -9.86 5.50 18.22
N LEU A 233 -9.50 6.65 17.64
CA LEU A 233 -9.25 7.88 18.38
C LEU A 233 -10.51 8.40 19.08
N GLU A 234 -11.67 8.37 18.42
CA GLU A 234 -12.96 8.72 19.01
C GLU A 234 -13.26 7.86 20.25
N LYS A 235 -13.08 6.55 20.13
CA LYS A 235 -13.33 5.62 21.24
C LYS A 235 -12.31 5.78 22.36
N LEU A 236 -11.03 5.98 22.06
CA LEU A 236 -10.02 6.28 23.09
C LEU A 236 -10.34 7.57 23.84
N ASN A 237 -10.80 8.61 23.14
CA ASN A 237 -11.24 9.87 23.75
C ASN A 237 -12.45 9.68 24.66
N GLN A 238 -13.44 8.87 24.25
CA GLN A 238 -14.57 8.50 25.10
C GLN A 238 -14.11 7.71 26.34
N TYR A 239 -13.14 6.81 26.19
CA TYR A 239 -12.56 6.01 27.27
C TYR A 239 -11.81 6.85 28.33
N MET A 240 -11.27 8.01 27.95
CA MET A 240 -10.65 8.95 28.87
C MET A 240 -11.68 9.78 29.65
N ASN A 241 -12.93 9.87 29.20
CA ASN A 241 -13.97 10.64 29.88
C ASN A 241 -14.55 9.84 31.07
N PRO A 242 -14.36 10.29 32.32
CA PRO A 242 -14.80 9.57 33.51
C PRO A 242 -16.33 9.45 33.63
N ARG A 243 -17.09 10.24 32.87
CA ARG A 243 -18.58 10.22 32.88
C ARG A 243 -19.17 9.16 31.94
N ILE A 244 -18.40 8.60 31.02
CA ILE A 244 -18.86 7.59 30.07
C ILE A 244 -18.49 6.21 30.62
N ARG A 245 -19.47 5.30 30.70
CA ARG A 245 -19.19 3.91 31.08
C ARG A 245 -18.32 3.26 30.00
N ARG A 246 -17.13 2.78 30.41
CA ARG A 246 -16.22 2.00 29.56
C ARG A 246 -16.94 0.74 29.06
N GLN A 247 -17.01 0.55 27.74
CA GLN A 247 -17.64 -0.63 27.14
C GLN A 247 -16.58 -1.50 26.48
N LYS A 248 -16.20 -2.62 27.12
CA LYS A 248 -15.24 -3.59 26.56
C LYS A 248 -15.56 -4.00 25.11
N LYS A 249 -16.86 -4.04 24.76
CA LYS A 249 -17.36 -4.28 23.41
C LYS A 249 -16.81 -3.30 22.37
N ASP A 250 -16.78 -1.99 22.67
CA ASP A 250 -16.26 -0.97 21.74
C ASP A 250 -14.80 -1.25 21.34
N MET A 251 -13.98 -1.72 22.28
CA MET A 251 -12.57 -2.06 22.00
C MET A 251 -12.43 -3.36 21.20
N VAL A 252 -13.36 -4.30 21.37
CA VAL A 252 -13.42 -5.53 20.54
C VAL A 252 -13.82 -5.16 19.11
N ASP A 253 -14.82 -4.30 18.94
CA ASP A 253 -15.26 -3.83 17.62
C ASP A 253 -14.13 -3.10 16.88
N ILE A 254 -13.36 -2.25 17.58
CA ILE A 254 -12.18 -1.58 17.00
C ILE A 254 -11.05 -2.58 16.67
N GLN A 255 -10.82 -3.62 17.49
CA GLN A 255 -9.87 -4.68 17.15
C GLN A 255 -10.28 -5.40 15.86
N GLU A 256 -11.57 -5.71 15.69
CA GLU A 256 -12.08 -6.34 14.48
C GLU A 256 -11.89 -5.43 13.25
N MET A 257 -12.16 -4.11 13.38
CA MET A 257 -11.89 -3.15 12.32
C MET A 257 -10.40 -3.07 11.92
N LEU A 258 -9.50 -3.09 12.90
CA LEU A 258 -8.05 -3.11 12.65
C LEU A 258 -7.59 -4.41 12.00
N LEU A 259 -8.10 -5.56 12.45
CA LEU A 259 -7.82 -6.87 11.85
C LEU A 259 -8.32 -6.92 10.40
N ARG A 260 -9.54 -6.45 10.14
CA ARG A 260 -10.09 -6.33 8.79
C ARG A 260 -9.22 -5.43 7.92
N THR A 261 -8.78 -4.29 8.44
CA THR A 261 -7.89 -3.38 7.70
C THR A 261 -6.53 -4.03 7.40
N ALA A 262 -5.95 -4.77 8.36
CA ALA A 262 -4.70 -5.52 8.16
C ALA A 262 -4.87 -6.58 7.07
N HIS A 263 -6.00 -7.30 7.10
CA HIS A 263 -6.32 -8.32 6.10
C HIS A 263 -6.52 -7.72 4.71
N MET A 264 -7.15 -6.55 4.60
CA MET A 264 -7.27 -5.85 3.31
C MET A 264 -5.91 -5.51 2.70
N HIS A 265 -4.94 -5.05 3.50
CA HIS A 265 -3.58 -4.77 3.01
C HIS A 265 -2.90 -6.04 2.50
N ASP A 266 -3.06 -7.15 3.25
CA ASP A 266 -2.53 -8.44 2.84
C ASP A 266 -3.12 -8.95 1.53
N PHE A 267 -4.45 -8.87 1.42
CA PHE A 267 -5.17 -9.26 0.23
C PHE A 267 -4.68 -8.48 -0.98
N VAL A 268 -4.55 -7.15 -0.88
CA VAL A 268 -4.03 -6.32 -1.98
C VAL A 268 -2.58 -6.68 -2.31
N ALA A 269 -1.73 -6.95 -1.32
CA ALA A 269 -0.35 -7.36 -1.55
C ALA A 269 -0.24 -8.64 -2.40
N HIS A 270 -1.18 -9.57 -2.22
CA HIS A 270 -1.22 -10.82 -2.97
C HIS A 270 -2.09 -10.77 -4.22
N SER A 271 -2.82 -9.67 -4.46
CA SER A 271 -3.77 -9.58 -5.59
C SER A 271 -3.14 -9.19 -6.92
N PHE A 272 -1.90 -8.71 -6.90
CA PHE A 272 -1.21 -8.20 -8.07
C PHE A 272 0.15 -8.88 -8.22
N PHE A 273 0.26 -9.81 -9.17
CA PHE A 273 1.50 -10.57 -9.39
C PHE A 273 2.73 -9.69 -9.64
N ASP A 274 2.51 -8.69 -10.50
CA ASP A 274 3.53 -7.80 -11.05
C ASP A 274 3.98 -6.71 -10.06
N VAL A 275 3.47 -6.73 -8.82
CA VAL A 275 3.81 -5.76 -7.79
C VAL A 275 5.29 -5.86 -7.40
N ASP A 276 5.96 -4.71 -7.36
CA ASP A 276 7.38 -4.64 -7.00
C ASP A 276 7.59 -4.81 -5.49
N LYS A 277 8.80 -5.24 -5.11
CA LYS A 277 9.19 -5.49 -3.71
C LYS A 277 8.96 -4.29 -2.81
N LYS A 278 9.27 -3.07 -3.26
CA LYS A 278 9.11 -1.86 -2.45
C LYS A 278 7.64 -1.52 -2.22
N SER A 279 6.78 -1.77 -3.20
CA SER A 279 5.33 -1.65 -3.03
C SER A 279 4.78 -2.66 -2.02
N LEU A 280 5.26 -3.92 -2.05
CA LEU A 280 4.91 -4.95 -1.05
C LEU A 280 5.34 -4.53 0.36
N GLU A 281 6.56 -4.03 0.52
CA GLU A 281 7.09 -3.58 1.81
C GLU A 281 6.27 -2.43 2.42
N ILE A 282 5.76 -1.51 1.58
CA ILE A 282 4.86 -0.45 2.02
C ILE A 282 3.56 -1.05 2.56
N LEU A 283 2.90 -1.93 1.79
CA LEU A 283 1.65 -2.57 2.22
C LEU A 283 1.83 -3.40 3.50
N GLU A 284 2.93 -4.16 3.58
CA GLU A 284 3.30 -4.96 4.76
C GLU A 284 3.50 -4.08 6.00
N SER A 285 4.16 -2.92 5.85
CA SER A 285 4.37 -1.98 6.95
C SER A 285 3.05 -1.50 7.56
N TYR A 286 2.05 -1.19 6.73
CA TYR A 286 0.73 -0.76 7.20
C TYR A 286 -0.10 -1.90 7.80
N ARG A 287 -0.01 -3.10 7.23
CA ARG A 287 -0.55 -4.33 7.83
C ARG A 287 0.00 -4.51 9.24
N ILE A 288 1.31 -4.45 9.41
CA ILE A 288 1.99 -4.62 10.71
C ILE A 288 1.56 -3.54 11.70
N CYS A 289 1.46 -2.27 11.28
CA CYS A 289 0.93 -1.20 12.12
C CYS A 289 -0.45 -1.52 12.69
N CYS A 290 -1.36 -2.03 11.86
CA CYS A 290 -2.70 -2.43 12.30
C CYS A 290 -2.62 -3.58 13.32
N LEU A 291 -1.82 -4.61 13.05
CA LEU A 291 -1.64 -5.75 13.96
C LEU A 291 -1.03 -5.36 15.31
N ILE A 292 -0.10 -4.40 15.32
CA ILE A 292 0.49 -3.88 16.56
C ILE A 292 -0.54 -3.13 17.38
N LEU A 293 -1.41 -2.31 16.76
CA LEU A 293 -2.51 -1.67 17.47
C LEU A 293 -3.51 -2.70 18.02
N VAL A 294 -3.81 -3.77 17.28
CA VAL A 294 -4.62 -4.89 17.81
C VAL A 294 -3.97 -5.50 19.04
N TYR A 295 -2.66 -5.79 18.96
CA TYR A 295 -1.90 -6.33 20.09
C TYR A 295 -1.90 -5.37 21.30
N ALA A 296 -1.74 -4.06 21.05
CA ALA A 296 -1.74 -3.03 22.08
C ALA A 296 -3.11 -2.95 22.78
N ILE A 297 -4.22 -2.93 22.04
CA ILE A 297 -5.57 -2.89 22.62
C ILE A 297 -5.84 -4.18 23.42
N LYS A 298 -5.49 -5.35 22.87
CA LYS A 298 -5.63 -6.64 23.55
C LYS A 298 -4.89 -6.65 24.89
N SER A 299 -3.62 -6.26 24.84
CA SER A 299 -2.69 -6.29 25.97
C SER A 299 -2.98 -5.24 27.04
N LEU A 300 -3.36 -4.03 26.65
CA LEU A 300 -3.40 -2.87 27.56
C LEU A 300 -4.82 -2.45 27.95
N LEU A 301 -5.84 -2.72 27.11
CA LEU A 301 -7.18 -2.13 27.27
C LEU A 301 -8.29 -3.15 27.54
N THR A 302 -8.25 -4.33 26.91
CA THR A 302 -9.31 -5.34 27.10
C THR A 302 -8.96 -6.38 28.16
N GLY A 303 -7.66 -6.58 28.44
CA GLY A 303 -7.15 -7.65 29.29
C GLY A 303 -7.38 -9.03 28.65
N VAL A 304 -6.33 -9.84 28.55
CA VAL A 304 -6.42 -11.23 28.09
C VAL A 304 -6.24 -12.12 29.33
N GLU A 305 -7.07 -13.16 29.48
CA GLU A 305 -6.76 -14.23 30.41
C GLU A 305 -5.46 -14.90 29.93
N LEU A 306 -4.48 -15.11 30.81
CA LEU A 306 -3.11 -15.57 30.51
C LEU A 306 -2.98 -16.78 29.56
N ASN A 307 -4.05 -17.54 29.35
CA ASN A 307 -4.08 -18.75 28.52
C ASN A 307 -4.51 -18.51 27.05
N GLN A 308 -4.78 -17.27 26.63
CA GLN A 308 -5.25 -16.93 25.26
C GLN A 308 -4.44 -15.82 24.57
N GLU A 309 -3.24 -15.47 25.05
CA GLU A 309 -2.37 -14.51 24.35
C GLU A 309 -1.83 -15.10 23.04
N HIS A 310 -2.65 -15.07 21.99
CA HIS A 310 -2.21 -15.39 20.64
C HIS A 310 -1.62 -14.13 20.00
N ILE A 311 -0.30 -14.10 19.88
CA ILE A 311 0.41 -13.11 19.06
C ILE A 311 0.26 -13.54 17.60
N ASP A 312 -0.15 -12.62 16.74
CA ASP A 312 -0.18 -12.87 15.30
C ASP A 312 1.21 -13.31 14.83
N PRO A 313 1.34 -14.45 14.12
CA PRO A 313 2.64 -14.97 13.68
C PRO A 313 3.50 -13.97 12.92
N SER A 314 2.88 -13.01 12.23
CA SER A 314 3.56 -11.95 11.47
C SER A 314 4.35 -10.97 12.35
N LEU A 315 4.01 -10.90 13.64
CA LEU A 315 4.72 -10.06 14.61
C LEU A 315 5.91 -10.80 15.24
N ILE A 316 5.98 -12.13 15.14
CA ILE A 316 7.05 -12.96 15.73
C ILE A 316 8.44 -12.52 15.24
N PRO A 317 8.67 -12.27 13.94
CA PRO A 317 9.98 -11.81 13.45
C PRO A 317 10.45 -10.49 14.07
N LEU A 318 9.53 -9.67 14.59
CA LEU A 318 9.86 -8.40 15.26
C LEU A 318 10.30 -8.60 16.71
N ILE A 319 9.94 -9.71 17.35
CA ILE A 319 10.22 -9.98 18.76
C ILE A 319 11.72 -10.05 19.05
N PRO A 320 12.54 -10.79 18.26
CA PRO A 320 13.99 -10.75 18.43
C PRO A 320 14.56 -9.33 18.29
N MET A 321 14.06 -8.54 17.35
CA MET A 321 14.55 -7.18 17.10
C MET A 321 14.33 -6.24 18.30
N MET A 322 13.27 -6.45 19.09
CA MET A 322 13.06 -5.73 20.35
C MET A 322 14.22 -5.91 21.35
N ARG A 323 14.90 -7.06 21.34
CA ARG A 323 15.97 -7.40 22.30
C ARG A 323 17.33 -6.79 21.93
N TYR A 324 17.57 -6.50 20.64
CA TYR A 324 18.88 -6.07 20.13
C TYR A 324 19.06 -4.55 20.00
N LEU A 325 17.99 -3.75 20.03
CA LEU A 325 18.05 -2.27 19.92
C LEU A 325 18.73 -1.55 21.10
N ASN A 326 19.22 -2.28 22.12
CA ASN A 326 20.01 -1.72 23.22
C ASN A 326 21.52 -1.57 22.89
N ILE A 327 21.97 -2.09 21.76
CA ILE A 327 23.34 -1.86 21.30
C ILE A 327 23.27 -0.70 20.33
N ASP A 328 23.92 0.42 20.68
CA ASP A 328 24.15 1.59 19.84
C ASP A 328 24.04 1.25 18.35
N MET A 329 23.07 1.86 17.66
CA MET A 329 22.85 1.72 16.21
C MET A 329 24.08 2.09 15.36
N ASN A 330 25.14 2.59 16.00
CA ASN A 330 26.45 2.84 15.39
C ASN A 330 27.34 1.59 15.28
N GLY A 331 27.15 0.57 16.13
CA GLY A 331 28.01 -0.62 16.21
C GLY A 331 27.38 -1.91 15.68
N ALA A 332 26.05 -2.03 15.75
CA ALA A 332 25.32 -3.15 15.18
C ALA A 332 25.11 -2.96 13.67
N THR A 333 26.17 -2.70 12.90
CA THR A 333 26.18 -2.78 11.43
C THR A 333 27.16 -3.82 10.92
N SER A 334 28.00 -4.39 11.80
CA SER A 334 29.07 -5.32 11.43
C SER A 334 28.73 -6.81 11.54
N SER A 335 27.60 -7.18 12.17
CA SER A 335 27.18 -8.59 12.33
C SER A 335 26.03 -9.00 11.40
N TRP A 336 25.61 -8.13 10.48
CA TRP A 336 24.65 -8.49 9.44
C TRP A 336 25.42 -9.19 8.34
N LYS A 337 25.19 -10.49 8.15
CA LYS A 337 25.77 -11.22 7.03
C LYS A 337 25.48 -10.43 5.75
N THR A 338 26.56 -10.15 5.04
CA THR A 338 26.71 -9.40 3.79
C THR A 338 25.86 -9.99 2.66
N GLY A 339 24.55 -9.72 2.67
CA GLY A 339 23.62 -10.28 1.67
C GLY A 339 22.50 -9.36 1.18
N GLU A 340 21.95 -8.45 1.99
CA GLU A 340 20.71 -7.73 1.59
C GLU A 340 20.79 -6.23 1.81
N ILE A 341 21.28 -5.53 0.78
CA ILE A 341 21.33 -4.08 0.64
C ILE A 341 19.93 -3.42 0.60
N ASP A 342 18.84 -4.21 0.50
CA ASP A 342 17.44 -3.75 0.43
C ASP A 342 16.79 -3.48 1.80
N GLN A 343 17.32 -3.99 2.91
CA GLN A 343 16.62 -3.95 4.21
C GLN A 343 16.70 -2.59 4.94
N GLN A 344 17.53 -1.65 4.46
CA GLN A 344 17.73 -0.33 5.08
C GLN A 344 16.71 0.74 4.68
N GLU A 345 15.93 0.56 3.60
CA GLU A 345 14.86 1.51 3.23
C GLU A 345 13.58 1.33 4.07
N ARG A 346 13.50 0.27 4.90
CA ARG A 346 12.36 -0.12 5.75
C ARG A 346 12.19 0.68 7.06
N LEU A 347 12.92 1.77 7.29
CA LEU A 347 13.25 2.16 8.67
C LEU A 347 12.14 2.84 9.51
N ALA A 348 11.32 3.76 9.00
CA ALA A 348 10.59 4.67 9.91
C ALA A 348 9.41 4.01 10.65
N LEU A 349 8.42 3.49 9.91
CA LEU A 349 7.25 2.82 10.50
C LEU A 349 7.64 1.53 11.22
N TYR A 350 8.57 0.77 10.67
CA TYR A 350 9.03 -0.50 11.23
C TYR A 350 9.86 -0.30 12.51
N THR A 351 10.79 0.67 12.54
CA THR A 351 11.51 1.02 13.78
C THR A 351 10.55 1.54 14.83
N ARG A 352 9.60 2.38 14.43
CA ARG A 352 8.57 2.87 15.36
C ARG A 352 7.70 1.74 15.89
N SER A 353 7.32 0.80 15.03
CA SER A 353 6.57 -0.40 15.36
C SER A 353 7.29 -1.27 16.40
N ILE A 354 8.59 -1.50 16.22
CA ILE A 354 9.42 -2.25 17.18
C ILE A 354 9.54 -1.50 18.52
N GLN A 355 9.72 -0.17 18.48
CA GLN A 355 9.74 0.65 19.69
C GLN A 355 8.40 0.56 20.45
N ILE A 356 7.27 0.65 19.74
CA ILE A 356 5.94 0.53 20.31
C ILE A 356 5.73 -0.83 20.97
N LEU A 357 6.11 -1.92 20.29
CA LEU A 357 6.02 -3.27 20.86
C LEU A 357 6.82 -3.38 22.16
N ARG A 358 8.02 -2.78 22.21
CA ARG A 358 8.84 -2.73 23.43
C ARG A 358 8.15 -1.94 24.55
N GLU A 359 7.56 -0.79 24.24
CA GLU A 359 6.83 0.03 25.22
C GLU A 359 5.63 -0.76 25.80
N ILE A 360 4.93 -1.55 24.99
CA ILE A 360 3.85 -2.46 25.44
C ILE A 360 4.39 -3.51 26.42
N GLU A 361 5.49 -4.19 26.08
CA GLU A 361 6.10 -5.22 26.94
C GLU A 361 6.62 -4.63 28.26
N GLN A 362 7.23 -3.44 28.22
CA GLN A 362 7.66 -2.73 29.43
C GLN A 362 6.47 -2.38 30.34
N HIS A 363 5.35 -1.94 29.74
CA HIS A 363 4.12 -1.68 30.46
C HIS A 363 3.54 -2.92 31.16
N LYS A 364 3.64 -4.10 30.52
CA LYS A 364 3.24 -5.38 31.12
C LYS A 364 4.12 -5.76 32.32
N LEU A 365 5.44 -5.58 32.21
CA LEU A 365 6.41 -6.04 33.21
C LEU A 365 6.53 -5.14 34.45
N GLN A 366 6.43 -3.82 34.29
CA GLN A 366 6.80 -2.88 35.36
C GLN A 366 5.63 -2.39 36.23
N GLY A 367 4.38 -2.66 35.86
CA GLY A 367 3.21 -2.17 36.61
C GLY A 367 3.05 -0.64 36.52
N ALA A 368 2.21 -0.20 35.58
CA ALA A 368 1.64 1.14 35.34
C ALA A 368 2.19 2.36 36.11
N SER A 369 3.04 3.16 35.46
CA SER A 369 3.20 4.61 35.78
C SER A 369 2.39 5.53 34.84
N SER A 370 2.02 5.07 33.63
CA SER A 370 1.25 5.84 32.65
C SER A 370 -0.09 5.17 32.30
N ASN A 371 -1.07 5.98 31.89
CA ASN A 371 -2.41 5.50 31.53
C ASN A 371 -2.35 4.71 30.20
N PRO A 372 -2.75 3.43 30.16
CA PRO A 372 -2.67 2.60 28.95
C PRO A 372 -3.46 3.17 27.77
N VAL A 373 -4.52 3.94 28.02
CA VAL A 373 -5.28 4.62 26.96
C VAL A 373 -4.46 5.71 26.29
N LEU A 374 -3.67 6.47 27.06
CA LEU A 374 -2.77 7.50 26.52
C LEU A 374 -1.67 6.85 25.69
N VAL A 375 -1.12 5.73 26.15
CA VAL A 375 -0.09 4.97 25.44
C VAL A 375 -0.60 4.54 24.06
N VAL A 376 -1.78 3.91 23.98
CA VAL A 376 -2.37 3.49 22.69
C VAL A 376 -2.71 4.69 21.80
N ARG A 377 -3.16 5.81 22.38
CA ARG A 377 -3.42 7.06 21.64
C ARG A 377 -2.14 7.63 21.04
N ASP A 378 -1.05 7.65 21.81
CA ASP A 378 0.24 8.15 21.36
C ASP A 378 0.85 7.27 20.27
N PHE A 379 0.55 5.96 20.28
CA PHE A 379 0.90 5.04 19.19
C PHE A 379 0.14 5.37 17.91
N ALA A 380 -1.18 5.49 17.98
CA ALA A 380 -2.00 5.86 16.83
C ALA A 380 -1.55 7.20 16.25
N ARG A 381 -1.24 8.17 17.11
CA ARG A 381 -0.66 9.46 16.73
C ARG A 381 0.67 9.30 16.00
N ALA A 382 1.60 8.53 16.56
CA ALA A 382 2.92 8.35 15.96
C ALA A 382 2.84 7.67 14.58
N MET A 383 1.91 6.74 14.38
CA MET A 383 1.67 6.11 13.08
C MET A 383 1.10 7.12 12.07
N LEU A 384 0.17 7.98 12.48
CA LEU A 384 -0.42 9.01 11.62
C LEU A 384 0.58 10.13 11.24
N LYS A 385 1.61 10.38 12.07
CA LYS A 385 2.68 11.34 11.73
C LYS A 385 3.51 10.89 10.52
N ILE A 386 3.56 9.59 10.24
CA ILE A 386 4.39 9.06 9.17
C ILE A 386 3.55 9.02 7.87
N PRO A 387 3.91 9.80 6.84
CA PRO A 387 3.21 9.80 5.56
C PRO A 387 3.17 8.41 4.94
N MET A 388 2.05 8.06 4.31
CA MET A 388 2.00 6.85 3.49
C MET A 388 2.60 7.11 2.12
N ASN A 389 3.87 6.75 1.97
CA ASN A 389 4.55 6.77 0.69
C ASN A 389 3.71 6.05 -0.38
N ILE A 390 3.53 6.69 -1.54
CA ILE A 390 2.80 6.08 -2.64
C ILE A 390 3.67 4.95 -3.23
N PRO A 391 3.17 3.71 -3.32
CA PRO A 391 3.93 2.58 -3.84
C PRO A 391 4.45 2.83 -5.26
N PRO A 392 5.68 2.41 -5.63
CA PRO A 392 6.16 2.57 -7.00
C PRO A 392 5.23 1.96 -8.06
N TYR A 393 4.66 0.78 -7.79
CA TYR A 393 3.69 0.10 -8.64
C TYR A 393 2.41 0.91 -8.89
N PHE A 394 2.11 1.91 -8.05
CA PHE A 394 1.03 2.87 -8.31
C PHE A 394 1.25 3.65 -9.61
N PHE A 395 2.50 3.91 -9.99
CA PHE A 395 2.87 4.71 -11.17
C PHE A 395 3.47 3.86 -12.28
N ASP A 396 4.30 2.90 -11.92
CA ASP A 396 5.17 2.19 -12.87
C ASP A 396 4.58 0.81 -13.17
N ARG A 397 4.29 0.55 -14.45
CA ARG A 397 3.82 -0.75 -14.91
C ARG A 397 5.02 -1.67 -15.13
N GLN A 398 5.35 -2.50 -14.14
CA GLN A 398 6.56 -3.33 -14.11
C GLN A 398 6.47 -4.54 -15.07
N GLN A 399 5.41 -5.33 -14.96
CA GLN A 399 5.12 -6.49 -15.80
C GLN A 399 3.65 -6.43 -16.25
N ARG A 400 3.29 -7.21 -17.27
CA ARG A 400 1.91 -7.31 -17.76
C ARG A 400 1.47 -8.76 -17.75
N THR A 401 1.58 -9.40 -16.59
CA THR A 401 1.10 -10.76 -16.42
C THR A 401 -0.42 -10.74 -16.38
N ARG A 402 -1.05 -11.40 -17.33
CA ARG A 402 -2.52 -11.51 -17.38
C ARG A 402 -2.94 -12.95 -17.63
N ILE A 403 -3.87 -13.43 -16.82
CA ILE A 403 -4.60 -14.65 -17.12
C ILE A 403 -5.77 -14.28 -18.03
N HIS A 404 -5.81 -14.90 -19.20
CA HIS A 404 -6.90 -14.79 -20.15
C HIS A 404 -7.59 -16.15 -20.25
N TRP A 405 -8.84 -16.21 -19.79
CA TRP A 405 -9.71 -17.35 -20.04
C TRP A 405 -10.07 -17.41 -21.53
N LEU A 406 -9.90 -18.59 -22.14
CA LEU A 406 -10.20 -18.80 -23.56
C LEU A 406 -11.69 -19.07 -23.80
N ASP A 407 -12.26 -19.93 -22.94
CA ASP A 407 -13.70 -20.20 -22.90
C ASP A 407 -14.17 -20.15 -21.45
N VAL A 408 -15.22 -19.36 -21.20
CA VAL A 408 -15.86 -19.30 -19.88
C VAL A 408 -17.12 -20.15 -19.98
N PRO A 409 -17.18 -21.30 -19.26
CA PRO A 409 -18.32 -22.18 -19.38
C PRO A 409 -19.62 -21.44 -19.02
N TYR A 410 -20.64 -21.59 -19.85
CA TYR A 410 -21.96 -21.00 -19.65
C TYR A 410 -23.05 -22.01 -19.97
N PHE A 411 -24.20 -21.87 -19.31
CA PHE A 411 -25.35 -22.74 -19.56
C PHE A 411 -26.07 -22.33 -20.84
N LYS A 412 -26.13 -23.24 -21.82
CA LYS A 412 -26.92 -23.06 -23.06
C LYS A 412 -28.37 -23.48 -22.84
N GLY A 413 -29.27 -22.50 -22.73
CA GLY A 413 -30.73 -22.69 -22.68
C GLY A 413 -31.35 -22.64 -21.27
N ASN A 414 -32.68 -22.54 -21.19
CA ASN A 414 -33.44 -22.43 -19.92
C ASN A 414 -33.71 -23.79 -19.23
N LYS A 415 -33.00 -24.85 -19.60
CA LYS A 415 -33.22 -26.16 -18.99
C LYS A 415 -32.56 -26.19 -17.61
N ALA A 416 -33.38 -26.39 -16.60
CA ALA A 416 -32.91 -26.66 -15.24
C ALA A 416 -32.05 -27.93 -15.24
N ILE A 417 -30.93 -27.89 -14.52
CA ILE A 417 -30.01 -29.02 -14.39
C ILE A 417 -30.56 -29.95 -13.33
N LEU A 418 -30.80 -31.21 -13.69
CA LEU A 418 -31.40 -32.17 -12.77
C LEU A 418 -30.37 -32.60 -11.73
N VAL A 419 -30.83 -32.86 -10.50
CA VAL A 419 -30.01 -33.27 -9.33
C VAL A 419 -29.12 -34.51 -9.61
N GLN A 420 -29.49 -35.33 -10.60
CA GLN A 420 -28.81 -36.57 -10.97
C GLN A 420 -27.72 -36.38 -12.03
N GLU A 421 -27.64 -35.20 -12.67
CA GLU A 421 -26.64 -34.91 -13.70
C GLU A 421 -25.33 -34.45 -13.05
N LYS A 422 -24.20 -34.98 -13.53
CA LYS A 422 -22.87 -34.51 -13.13
C LYS A 422 -22.49 -33.33 -14.03
N LEU A 423 -22.26 -32.17 -13.43
CA LEU A 423 -21.75 -31.02 -14.16
C LEU A 423 -20.24 -31.20 -14.40
N VAL A 424 -19.84 -31.15 -15.67
CA VAL A 424 -18.43 -31.13 -16.06
C VAL A 424 -18.07 -29.72 -16.51
N LEU A 425 -17.18 -29.07 -15.76
CA LEU A 425 -16.60 -27.77 -16.10
C LEU A 425 -15.27 -27.99 -16.81
N LYS A 426 -15.18 -27.53 -18.04
CA LYS A 426 -13.91 -27.41 -18.77
C LYS A 426 -13.42 -25.99 -18.63
N LEU A 427 -12.27 -25.82 -18.01
CA LEU A 427 -11.66 -24.54 -17.71
C LEU A 427 -10.35 -24.47 -18.46
N GLU A 428 -10.19 -23.48 -19.33
CA GLU A 428 -8.98 -23.30 -20.11
C GLU A 428 -8.61 -21.83 -20.26
N GLY A 429 -7.32 -21.56 -20.24
CA GLY A 429 -6.81 -20.21 -20.35
C GLY A 429 -5.35 -20.15 -20.78
N VAL A 430 -4.92 -18.94 -21.07
CA VAL A 430 -3.54 -18.61 -21.43
C VAL A 430 -3.05 -17.54 -20.48
N VAL A 431 -1.81 -17.70 -20.04
CA VAL A 431 -1.05 -16.68 -19.34
C VAL A 431 -0.30 -15.86 -20.38
N GLN A 432 -0.55 -14.56 -20.42
CA GLN A 432 0.23 -13.63 -21.21
C GLN A 432 1.24 -12.95 -20.29
N SER A 433 2.54 -13.16 -20.54
CA SER A 433 3.61 -12.33 -19.96
C SER A 433 4.02 -11.29 -21.00
N GLY A 434 4.12 -10.03 -20.57
CA GLY A 434 4.41 -8.90 -21.47
C GLY A 434 5.89 -8.62 -21.72
N TYR A 435 6.82 -9.20 -20.96
CA TYR A 435 8.26 -8.94 -21.04
C TYR A 435 9.08 -10.20 -20.76
N ASP A 436 10.24 -10.34 -21.41
CA ASP A 436 11.12 -11.53 -21.32
C ASP A 436 11.92 -11.62 -20.00
N ASP A 437 12.10 -10.50 -19.29
CA ASP A 437 12.91 -10.41 -18.06
C ASP A 437 11.99 -10.36 -16.82
N VAL A 438 11.38 -11.51 -16.51
CA VAL A 438 10.39 -11.63 -15.42
C VAL A 438 11.08 -12.00 -14.11
N SER A 439 10.92 -11.17 -13.08
CA SER A 439 11.48 -11.38 -11.73
C SER A 439 10.82 -12.53 -10.95
N LYS A 440 9.60 -12.93 -11.31
CA LYS A 440 8.85 -14.04 -10.71
C LYS A 440 8.37 -14.98 -11.82
N LYS A 441 8.61 -16.27 -11.71
CA LYS A 441 8.10 -17.24 -12.70
C LYS A 441 6.84 -17.92 -12.21
N LEU A 442 5.93 -18.19 -13.12
CA LEU A 442 4.66 -18.85 -12.82
C LEU A 442 4.86 -20.36 -12.92
N GLN A 443 4.45 -21.09 -11.89
CA GLN A 443 4.59 -22.54 -11.83
C GLN A 443 3.26 -23.25 -12.12
N SER A 444 2.20 -22.87 -11.40
CA SER A 444 0.90 -23.52 -11.51
C SER A 444 -0.25 -22.56 -11.21
N ILE A 445 -1.45 -22.95 -11.60
CA ILE A 445 -2.70 -22.23 -11.30
C ILE A 445 -3.56 -23.14 -10.43
N GLU A 446 -3.93 -22.64 -9.25
CA GLU A 446 -4.93 -23.24 -8.38
C GLU A 446 -6.28 -22.58 -8.61
N MET A 447 -7.32 -23.38 -8.85
CA MET A 447 -8.70 -22.94 -8.98
C MET A 447 -9.53 -23.54 -7.84
N ILE A 448 -10.18 -22.67 -7.07
CA ILE A 448 -11.16 -23.04 -6.05
C ILE A 448 -12.55 -22.77 -6.60
N ILE A 449 -13.28 -23.82 -6.90
CA ILE A 449 -14.61 -23.77 -7.52
C ILE A 449 -15.64 -24.03 -6.43
N PHE A 450 -16.59 -23.11 -6.22
CA PHE A 450 -17.58 -23.26 -5.16
C PHE A 450 -18.97 -22.73 -5.55
N GLY A 451 -20.01 -23.37 -5.05
CA GLY A 451 -21.40 -22.94 -5.21
C GLY A 451 -21.79 -21.85 -4.21
N SER A 452 -22.56 -20.85 -4.64
CA SER A 452 -23.16 -19.85 -3.72
C SER A 452 -24.59 -19.45 -4.14
N ASN A 453 -25.34 -18.92 -3.17
CA ASN A 453 -26.61 -18.22 -3.39
C ASN A 453 -26.48 -16.71 -3.30
N ILE A 454 -25.31 -16.23 -2.90
CA ILE A 454 -24.98 -14.82 -2.76
C ILE A 454 -24.41 -14.36 -4.09
N ASP A 455 -24.97 -13.27 -4.63
CA ASP A 455 -24.31 -12.52 -5.68
C ASP A 455 -23.30 -11.55 -5.06
N PHE A 456 -22.01 -11.92 -5.11
CA PHE A 456 -20.93 -11.09 -4.58
C PHE A 456 -20.74 -9.76 -5.33
N PHE A 457 -21.31 -9.60 -6.53
CA PHE A 457 -21.07 -8.47 -7.42
C PHE A 457 -22.35 -7.76 -7.90
N GLU A 458 -23.50 -8.04 -7.27
CA GLU A 458 -24.86 -7.62 -7.70
C GLU A 458 -25.01 -6.10 -7.99
N LYS A 459 -24.20 -5.26 -7.35
CA LYS A 459 -24.30 -3.78 -7.41
C LYS A 459 -23.00 -3.07 -7.82
N SER A 460 -21.95 -3.81 -8.19
CA SER A 460 -20.64 -3.23 -8.47
C SER A 460 -19.88 -4.08 -9.47
N ASN A 461 -19.26 -3.46 -10.49
CA ASN A 461 -18.23 -4.15 -11.26
C ASN A 461 -17.19 -4.73 -10.29
N PRO A 462 -16.73 -5.98 -10.48
CA PRO A 462 -15.74 -6.61 -9.61
C PRO A 462 -14.49 -5.72 -9.47
N GLU A 463 -14.07 -5.07 -10.55
CA GLU A 463 -12.92 -4.14 -10.55
C GLU A 463 -13.14 -2.90 -9.67
N ASN A 464 -14.37 -2.58 -9.29
CA ASN A 464 -14.72 -1.37 -8.54
C ASN A 464 -14.86 -1.58 -7.03
N SER A 465 -14.78 -2.80 -6.51
CA SER A 465 -15.06 -3.05 -5.08
C SER A 465 -14.02 -3.95 -4.42
N LEU A 466 -13.01 -3.35 -3.79
CA LEU A 466 -12.00 -4.05 -2.99
C LEU A 466 -12.65 -4.99 -1.95
N LEU A 467 -13.68 -4.52 -1.24
CA LEU A 467 -14.32 -5.31 -0.18
C LEU A 467 -15.08 -6.52 -0.73
N ASN A 468 -15.70 -6.41 -1.91
CA ASN A 468 -16.41 -7.55 -2.50
C ASN A 468 -15.44 -8.62 -3.00
N ASN A 469 -14.30 -8.22 -3.58
CA ASN A 469 -13.25 -9.16 -3.96
C ASN A 469 -12.64 -9.85 -2.74
N LEU A 470 -12.38 -9.10 -1.65
CA LEU A 470 -11.92 -9.70 -0.40
C LEU A 470 -12.93 -10.74 0.12
N LYS A 471 -14.21 -10.38 0.22
CA LYS A 471 -15.27 -11.31 0.67
C LYS A 471 -15.38 -12.56 -0.20
N PHE A 472 -15.23 -12.40 -1.51
CA PHE A 472 -15.22 -13.51 -2.46
C PHE A 472 -14.04 -14.45 -2.19
N SER A 473 -12.83 -13.89 -2.09
CA SER A 473 -11.60 -14.63 -1.77
C SER A 473 -11.69 -15.34 -0.42
N ASP A 474 -12.14 -14.66 0.63
CA ASP A 474 -12.31 -15.25 1.97
C ASP A 474 -13.30 -16.40 1.96
N THR A 475 -14.41 -16.25 1.24
CA THR A 475 -15.38 -17.33 1.08
C THR A 475 -14.75 -18.53 0.39
N ALA A 476 -14.01 -18.31 -0.70
CA ALA A 476 -13.33 -19.39 -1.41
C ALA A 476 -12.32 -20.13 -0.53
N LEU A 477 -11.49 -19.41 0.22
CA LEU A 477 -10.49 -19.99 1.13
C LEU A 477 -11.15 -20.76 2.28
N ASN A 478 -12.20 -20.21 2.89
CA ASN A 478 -12.97 -20.91 3.94
C ASN A 478 -13.64 -22.18 3.41
N CYS A 479 -14.17 -22.13 2.19
CA CYS A 479 -14.71 -23.29 1.49
C CYS A 479 -13.64 -24.38 1.28
N LYS A 480 -12.44 -23.99 0.84
CA LYS A 480 -11.29 -24.91 0.70
C LYS A 480 -10.90 -25.53 2.03
N GLU A 481 -10.76 -24.74 3.10
CA GLU A 481 -10.43 -25.28 4.42
C GLU A 481 -11.47 -26.26 4.94
N SER A 482 -12.75 -25.94 4.78
CA SER A 482 -13.86 -26.80 5.20
C SER A 482 -13.85 -28.15 4.45
N ALA A 483 -13.55 -28.12 3.15
CA ALA A 483 -13.40 -29.33 2.34
C ALA A 483 -12.22 -30.22 2.82
N THR A 484 -11.13 -29.61 3.31
CA THR A 484 -9.96 -30.37 3.80
C THR A 484 -10.14 -30.96 5.20
N LYS A 485 -11.03 -30.39 6.03
CA LYS A 485 -11.20 -30.77 7.44
C LYS A 485 -12.21 -31.90 7.68
N ASN A 486 -12.81 -32.49 6.63
CA ASN A 486 -13.78 -33.60 6.71
C ASN A 486 -14.83 -33.42 7.83
N THR A 487 -15.35 -32.21 8.00
CA THR A 487 -16.48 -32.00 8.90
C THR A 487 -17.76 -32.42 8.18
N ASP A 488 -18.36 -33.52 8.63
CA ASP A 488 -19.63 -34.11 8.15
C ASP A 488 -20.86 -33.16 8.20
N SER A 489 -20.69 -31.91 8.65
CA SER A 489 -21.78 -30.93 8.73
C SER A 489 -21.65 -29.87 7.62
N LEU A 490 -22.58 -29.97 6.67
CA LEU A 490 -22.90 -29.14 5.50
C LEU A 490 -22.10 -29.40 4.22
N GLN A 491 -22.83 -30.02 3.29
CA GLN A 491 -22.76 -29.90 1.83
C GLN A 491 -22.15 -28.57 1.36
N THR A 492 -20.83 -28.51 1.23
CA THR A 492 -20.17 -27.41 0.54
C THR A 492 -19.72 -27.95 -0.81
N SER A 493 -20.46 -27.60 -1.87
CA SER A 493 -20.12 -27.94 -3.24
C SER A 493 -18.85 -27.17 -3.63
N VAL A 494 -17.70 -27.72 -3.25
CA VAL A 494 -16.38 -27.11 -3.42
C VAL A 494 -15.48 -28.12 -4.11
N VAL A 495 -14.77 -27.68 -5.13
CA VAL A 495 -13.72 -28.46 -5.78
C VAL A 495 -12.48 -27.60 -5.91
N VAL A 496 -11.35 -28.13 -5.46
CA VAL A 496 -10.04 -27.51 -5.62
C VAL A 496 -9.28 -28.28 -6.66
N CYS A 497 -8.73 -27.60 -7.66
CA CYS A 497 -7.86 -28.21 -8.65
C CYS A 497 -6.63 -27.33 -8.89
N SER A 498 -5.48 -27.95 -9.11
CA SER A 498 -4.24 -27.28 -9.45
C SER A 498 -3.73 -27.83 -10.77
N VAL A 499 -3.27 -26.95 -11.65
CA VAL A 499 -2.77 -27.30 -12.99
C VAL A 499 -1.46 -26.59 -13.24
N GLU A 500 -0.46 -27.34 -13.69
CA GLU A 500 0.81 -26.77 -14.13
C GLU A 500 0.63 -25.98 -15.44
N ILE A 501 1.38 -24.89 -15.57
CA ILE A 501 1.36 -24.09 -16.79
C ILE A 501 2.31 -24.75 -17.80
N ASN A 502 1.79 -25.15 -18.95
CA ASN A 502 2.61 -25.77 -19.99
C ASN A 502 3.57 -24.76 -20.64
N ASN A 503 4.59 -25.24 -21.34
CA ASN A 503 5.61 -24.42 -22.03
C ASN A 503 5.05 -23.34 -22.99
N ASN A 504 3.80 -23.47 -23.44
CA ASN A 504 3.13 -22.49 -24.29
C ASN A 504 2.30 -21.46 -23.50
N ASN A 505 2.54 -21.34 -22.19
CA ASN A 505 1.75 -20.53 -21.26
C ASN A 505 0.24 -20.87 -21.25
N TYR A 506 -0.11 -22.12 -21.56
CA TYR A 506 -1.50 -22.61 -21.61
C TYR A 506 -1.78 -23.52 -20.42
N PHE A 507 -3.00 -23.47 -19.90
CA PHE A 507 -3.48 -24.38 -18.86
C PHE A 507 -4.91 -24.85 -19.17
N ALA A 508 -5.22 -26.08 -18.78
CA ALA A 508 -6.56 -26.65 -18.90
C ALA A 508 -6.88 -27.61 -17.76
N ALA A 509 -8.10 -27.51 -17.22
CA ALA A 509 -8.66 -28.40 -16.22
C ALA A 509 -10.02 -28.92 -16.68
N SER A 510 -10.31 -30.18 -16.35
CA SER A 510 -11.68 -30.73 -16.43
C SER A 510 -12.10 -31.14 -15.03
N VAL A 511 -13.12 -30.48 -14.50
CA VAL A 511 -13.57 -30.65 -13.12
C VAL A 511 -15.00 -31.16 -13.12
N ILE A 512 -15.26 -32.20 -12.34
CA ILE A 512 -16.62 -32.67 -12.07
C ILE A 512 -17.11 -31.93 -10.83
N PHE A 513 -18.09 -31.06 -11.00
CA PHE A 513 -18.69 -30.31 -9.91
C PHE A 513 -19.91 -31.07 -9.34
N PRO A 514 -19.87 -31.50 -8.07
CA PRO A 514 -20.95 -32.29 -7.49
C PRO A 514 -22.01 -31.35 -6.89
N PHE A 515 -23.17 -31.15 -7.54
CA PHE A 515 -24.47 -30.77 -6.90
C PHE A 515 -25.54 -30.21 -7.87
N PRO A 516 -26.83 -30.19 -7.45
CA PRO A 516 -27.88 -29.46 -8.15
C PRO A 516 -27.75 -27.92 -8.13
N LEU A 517 -28.13 -27.33 -9.25
CA LEU A 517 -28.26 -25.89 -9.49
C LEU A 517 -29.76 -25.58 -9.71
N GLY A 518 -30.32 -24.54 -9.06
CA GLY A 518 -31.75 -24.18 -9.26
C GLY A 518 -32.53 -23.84 -7.98
N LYS A 519 -33.86 -24.06 -7.99
CA LYS A 519 -34.84 -23.57 -6.96
C LYS A 519 -34.47 -23.91 -5.51
N ASP A 520 -33.85 -25.08 -5.27
CA ASP A 520 -33.42 -25.56 -3.95
C ASP A 520 -31.88 -25.71 -3.81
N GLY A 521 -31.11 -25.23 -4.80
CA GLY A 521 -29.64 -25.42 -4.90
C GLY A 521 -28.85 -24.10 -4.95
N CYS A 522 -27.61 -24.15 -5.43
CA CYS A 522 -26.79 -22.94 -5.63
C CYS A 522 -27.21 -22.17 -6.89
N LYS A 523 -27.26 -20.84 -6.81
CA LYS A 523 -27.55 -19.94 -7.95
C LYS A 523 -26.31 -19.60 -8.79
N PHE A 524 -25.13 -19.65 -8.18
CA PHE A 524 -23.88 -19.27 -8.81
C PHE A 524 -22.84 -20.37 -8.62
N ILE A 525 -22.07 -20.63 -9.68
CA ILE A 525 -20.77 -21.30 -9.57
C ILE A 525 -19.71 -20.22 -9.67
N ASN A 526 -18.86 -20.17 -8.66
CA ASN A 526 -17.80 -19.20 -8.53
C ASN A 526 -16.46 -19.93 -8.69
N ILE A 527 -15.55 -19.33 -9.45
CA ILE A 527 -14.21 -19.87 -9.67
C ILE A 527 -13.23 -18.82 -9.20
N HIS A 528 -12.58 -19.13 -8.07
CA HIS A 528 -11.52 -18.33 -7.50
C HIS A 528 -10.16 -18.79 -8.01
N THR A 529 -9.41 -17.88 -8.61
CA THR A 529 -8.14 -18.23 -9.26
C THR A 529 -6.95 -17.72 -8.45
N ARG A 530 -6.01 -18.63 -8.19
CA ARG A 530 -4.74 -18.33 -7.56
C ARG A 530 -3.60 -18.85 -8.42
N ILE A 531 -2.51 -18.10 -8.44
CA ILE A 531 -1.27 -18.50 -9.09
C ILE A 531 -0.28 -18.92 -8.00
N VAL A 532 0.52 -19.92 -8.31
CA VAL A 532 1.70 -20.32 -7.55
C VAL A 532 2.93 -19.93 -8.34
N ASP A 533 3.84 -19.16 -7.73
CA ASP A 533 5.12 -18.83 -8.34
C ASP A 533 6.19 -19.89 -8.06
N ASP A 534 7.38 -19.69 -8.63
CA ASP A 534 8.55 -20.55 -8.47
C ASP A 534 9.13 -20.59 -7.04
N GLN A 535 8.69 -19.69 -6.16
CA GLN A 535 9.00 -19.69 -4.73
C GLN A 535 7.88 -20.31 -3.90
N SER A 536 6.87 -20.91 -4.55
CA SER A 536 5.66 -21.43 -3.91
C SER A 536 4.83 -20.36 -3.17
N ALA A 537 5.02 -19.08 -3.49
CA ALA A 537 4.15 -18.04 -3.00
C ALA A 537 2.84 -18.05 -3.79
N MET A 538 1.74 -17.83 -3.07
CA MET A 538 0.40 -17.88 -3.62
C MET A 538 -0.12 -16.47 -3.87
N TRP A 539 -0.56 -16.22 -5.10
CA TRP A 539 -1.04 -14.92 -5.56
C TRP A 539 -2.50 -15.03 -5.97
N THR A 540 -3.34 -14.13 -5.48
CA THR A 540 -4.79 -14.11 -5.74
C THR A 540 -5.10 -13.19 -6.92
N ILE A 541 -4.96 -13.69 -8.14
CA ILE A 541 -5.05 -12.84 -9.34
C ILE A 541 -6.41 -13.07 -10.01
N GLY A 542 -7.27 -12.06 -9.97
CA GLY A 542 -8.53 -12.04 -10.74
C GLY A 542 -8.26 -11.90 -12.25
N PRO A 543 -9.15 -12.40 -13.13
CA PRO A 543 -10.59 -12.24 -13.01
C PRO A 543 -11.29 -13.44 -12.39
N GLU A 544 -12.11 -13.17 -11.37
CA GLU A 544 -13.02 -14.16 -10.80
C GLU A 544 -14.10 -14.51 -11.82
N LEU A 545 -14.24 -15.80 -12.13
CA LEU A 545 -15.31 -16.24 -13.02
C LEU A 545 -16.55 -16.58 -12.20
N ARG A 546 -17.69 -16.14 -12.72
CA ARG A 546 -19.01 -16.44 -12.16
C ARG A 546 -19.91 -16.98 -13.25
N ILE A 547 -20.47 -18.15 -13.02
CA ILE A 547 -21.41 -18.81 -13.92
C ILE A 547 -22.77 -18.81 -13.23
N VAL A 548 -23.75 -18.16 -13.85
CA VAL A 548 -25.11 -18.07 -13.32
C VAL A 548 -25.87 -19.34 -13.70
N ALA A 549 -26.41 -20.05 -12.71
CA ALA A 549 -27.27 -21.19 -12.95
C ALA A 549 -28.59 -20.78 -13.63
N PRO A 550 -29.12 -21.57 -14.58
CA PRO A 550 -30.42 -21.31 -15.16
C PRO A 550 -31.51 -21.37 -14.07
N SER A 551 -32.34 -20.34 -13.99
CA SER A 551 -33.48 -20.30 -13.09
C SER A 551 -34.63 -21.15 -13.65
N ILE A 552 -35.25 -21.97 -12.79
CA ILE A 552 -36.55 -22.56 -13.10
C ILE A 552 -37.57 -21.43 -12.95
N GLN A 553 -38.17 -20.96 -14.05
CA GLN A 553 -39.42 -20.19 -13.96
C GLN A 553 -40.52 -21.11 -13.45
#